data_AF-A0A9Q0XXG6-F1
#
_entry.id   AF-A0A9Q0XXG6-F1
#
_cell.length_a   1.000
_cell.length_b   1.000
_cell.length_c   1.000
_cell.angle_alpha   90.00
_cell.angle_beta   90.00
_cell.angle_gamma   90.00
#
_symmetry.space_group_name_H-M   'P 1'
#
loop_
_entity.id
_entity.type
_entity.pdbx_description
1 polymer ?
#
loop_
_entity_poly.entity_id
_entity_poly.type
_entity_poly.pdbx_seq_one_letter_code
_entity_poly.pdbx_strand_id
1 'polypeptide(L)'
;MAEAAEAPDPDPDPDPDRARLAGLRDSLRDTLAGLRGGETGEEGEGGGGGGGGGFDPGRFWDALGRAFRAASQEATKLSLAFSRPPLPSREEQGRLAGGVQEAALALASIFHQLPKDQGTTLRRMVRDATVEVVEGMIQLTELLLQTPLQSLSQEQLVSTGGVWEACGRSSSLPRDNQAAAATAVSSYLGMVQDALEEMEQAQAEAGDPYGDVLEDEEVGSRGNRDVYWSEADRQLLGPCQGLVKAARACLKKVLGAMRARGTVGTLEQVAQLDDLADLAAEVSPSVDELVLSTYPPVNQLAVRLNAGKLASVLKKMLEIARTSHICPSPEETWVPFLAEAVDHNMGRVKSLTQGLL
;
A
#
# COMPACT_ATOMS: atom_id res chain seq x y z
N MET A 1 22.68 -56.65 -23.39
CA MET A 1 23.15 -56.13 -22.09
C MET A 1 22.47 -54.78 -21.93
N ALA A 2 21.40 -54.74 -21.14
CA ALA A 2 20.65 -53.51 -20.87
C ALA A 2 21.18 -52.94 -19.55
N GLU A 3 21.62 -51.68 -19.61
CA GLU A 3 22.16 -50.90 -18.52
C GLU A 3 21.00 -50.53 -17.58
N ALA A 4 21.09 -50.96 -16.32
CA ALA A 4 20.10 -50.63 -15.31
C ALA A 4 20.31 -49.18 -14.88
N ALA A 5 19.31 -48.33 -15.15
CA ALA A 5 19.26 -46.96 -14.65
C ALA A 5 19.17 -46.97 -13.13
N GLU A 6 20.17 -46.38 -12.49
CA GLU A 6 20.25 -46.15 -11.06
C GLU A 6 19.13 -45.18 -10.65
N ALA A 7 18.33 -45.57 -9.66
CA ALA A 7 17.26 -44.73 -9.14
C ALA A 7 17.83 -43.46 -8.50
N PRO A 8 17.17 -42.30 -8.61
CA PRO A 8 17.63 -41.08 -7.95
C PRO A 8 17.66 -41.29 -6.44
N ASP A 9 18.78 -40.88 -5.84
CA ASP A 9 18.99 -40.87 -4.38
C ASP A 9 17.78 -40.18 -3.71
N PRO A 10 17.24 -40.74 -2.61
CA PRO A 10 16.22 -40.05 -1.83
C PRO A 10 16.76 -38.69 -1.38
N ASP A 11 15.90 -37.66 -1.47
CA ASP A 11 16.19 -36.32 -0.95
C ASP A 11 16.86 -36.42 0.44
N PRO A 12 17.98 -35.73 0.68
CA PRO A 12 18.64 -35.78 1.97
C PRO A 12 17.66 -35.32 3.06
N ASP A 13 17.48 -36.17 4.06
CA ASP A 13 16.74 -35.91 5.31
C ASP A 13 17.10 -34.49 5.79
N PRO A 14 16.12 -33.60 6.10
CA PRO A 14 16.42 -32.21 6.46
C PRO A 14 17.46 -32.17 7.56
N ASP A 15 18.57 -31.47 7.29
CA ASP A 15 19.67 -31.26 8.22
C ASP A 15 19.11 -31.03 9.65
N PRO A 16 19.37 -31.95 10.61
CA PRO A 16 18.75 -31.89 11.92
C PRO A 16 19.14 -30.62 12.70
N ASP A 17 20.20 -29.93 12.25
CA ASP A 17 20.63 -28.64 12.78
C ASP A 17 19.83 -27.45 12.21
N ARG A 18 18.91 -27.70 11.27
CA ARG A 18 18.03 -26.70 10.63
C ARG A 18 16.54 -26.91 10.89
N ALA A 19 16.14 -28.04 11.48
CA ALA A 19 14.74 -28.36 11.80
C ALA A 19 14.06 -27.30 12.68
N ARG A 20 14.81 -26.65 13.59
CA ARG A 20 14.28 -25.58 14.45
C ARG A 20 13.99 -24.28 13.70
N LEU A 21 14.84 -23.92 12.74
CA LEU A 21 14.60 -22.77 11.86
C LEU A 21 13.41 -23.04 10.93
N ALA A 22 13.23 -24.27 10.46
CA ALA A 22 12.06 -24.65 9.69
C ALA A 22 10.77 -24.50 10.50
N GLY A 23 10.74 -25.02 11.74
CA GLY A 23 9.60 -24.83 12.64
C GLY A 23 9.33 -23.37 13.00
N LEU A 24 10.37 -22.55 13.19
CA LEU A 24 10.24 -21.11 13.38
C LEU A 24 9.56 -20.45 12.17
N ARG A 25 10.05 -20.70 10.96
CA ARG A 25 9.49 -20.16 9.72
C ARG A 25 8.01 -20.47 9.62
N ASP A 26 7.62 -21.71 9.90
CA ASP A 26 6.22 -22.13 9.80
C ASP A 26 5.36 -21.43 10.87
N SER A 27 5.84 -21.32 12.12
CA SER A 27 5.13 -20.54 13.14
C SER A 27 5.02 -19.04 12.83
N LEU A 28 6.04 -18.44 12.20
CA LEU A 28 5.99 -17.04 11.76
C LEU A 28 4.97 -16.87 10.63
N ARG A 29 4.87 -17.82 9.70
CA ARG A 29 3.85 -17.82 8.64
C ARG A 29 2.45 -17.97 9.21
N ASP A 30 2.24 -18.78 10.24
CA ASP A 30 0.96 -18.88 10.94
C ASP A 30 0.59 -17.55 11.61
N THR A 31 1.57 -16.90 12.26
CA THR A 31 1.38 -15.57 12.85
C THR A 31 1.03 -14.53 11.78
N LEU A 32 1.73 -14.54 10.65
CA LEU A 32 1.47 -13.68 9.51
C LEU A 32 0.07 -13.91 8.92
N ALA A 33 -0.35 -15.18 8.80
CA ALA A 33 -1.69 -15.54 8.35
C ALA A 33 -2.76 -15.02 9.30
N GLY A 34 -2.55 -15.12 10.63
CA GLY A 34 -3.44 -14.52 11.63
C GLY A 34 -3.55 -13.00 11.52
N LEU A 35 -2.45 -12.30 11.28
CA LEU A 35 -2.43 -10.85 11.07
C LEU A 35 -3.17 -10.42 9.80
N ARG A 36 -3.03 -11.18 8.71
CA ARG A 36 -3.64 -10.89 7.40
C ARG A 36 -5.09 -11.36 7.28
N GLY A 37 -5.45 -12.45 7.96
CA GLY A 37 -6.76 -13.11 7.85
C GLY A 37 -7.95 -12.25 8.29
N GLY A 38 -7.69 -11.14 8.99
CA GLY A 38 -8.73 -10.28 9.52
C GLY A 38 -9.63 -11.00 10.53
N GLU A 39 -10.36 -10.25 11.34
CA GLU A 39 -11.37 -10.78 12.25
C GLU A 39 -12.64 -11.16 11.48
N THR A 40 -12.51 -12.05 10.49
CA THR A 40 -13.63 -12.57 9.70
C THR A 40 -14.48 -13.60 10.47
N GLY A 41 -14.25 -13.75 11.78
CA GLY A 41 -14.88 -14.78 12.62
C GLY A 41 -15.46 -14.32 13.96
N GLU A 42 -15.44 -13.03 14.31
CA GLU A 42 -16.10 -12.53 15.53
C GLU A 42 -17.15 -11.46 15.18
N GLU A 43 -18.05 -11.81 14.26
CA GLU A 43 -19.42 -11.29 14.30
C GLU A 43 -20.21 -12.15 15.30
N GLY A 44 -19.98 -11.90 16.59
CA GLY A 44 -20.58 -12.71 17.64
C GLY A 44 -20.37 -12.09 19.00
N GLU A 45 -21.42 -11.42 19.47
CA GLU A 45 -21.59 -10.90 20.82
C GLU A 45 -20.84 -9.60 21.12
N GLY A 46 -21.63 -8.55 21.33
CA GLY A 46 -21.27 -7.49 22.25
C GLY A 46 -20.88 -8.11 23.59
N GLY A 47 -19.58 -8.30 23.78
CA GLY A 47 -18.96 -8.56 25.06
C GLY A 47 -19.04 -7.31 25.92
N GLY A 48 -20.22 -7.04 26.47
CA GLY A 48 -20.36 -6.36 27.75
C GLY A 48 -19.71 -7.21 28.85
N GLY A 49 -18.39 -7.34 28.79
CA GLY A 49 -17.55 -8.01 29.77
C GLY A 49 -16.86 -6.96 30.62
N GLY A 50 -17.37 -6.77 31.84
CA GLY A 50 -16.83 -5.84 32.82
C GLY A 50 -15.34 -6.02 33.07
N GLY A 51 -14.56 -5.06 32.58
CA GLY A 51 -13.20 -4.78 33.01
C GLY A 51 -12.96 -3.29 32.79
N GLY A 52 -13.18 -2.48 33.83
CA GLY A 52 -13.16 -1.01 33.76
C GLY A 52 -11.77 -0.39 33.58
N GLY A 53 -11.04 -0.78 32.54
CA GLY A 53 -9.88 -0.06 32.05
C GLY A 53 -10.18 0.41 30.63
N GLY A 54 -10.49 1.70 30.45
CA GLY A 54 -10.53 2.29 29.11
C GLY A 54 -9.21 2.05 28.39
N PHE A 55 -9.25 2.00 27.05
CA PHE A 55 -8.03 1.95 26.24
C PHE A 55 -7.10 3.09 26.64
N ASP A 56 -5.85 2.77 26.96
CA ASP A 56 -4.80 3.74 27.30
C ASP A 56 -3.85 3.86 26.11
N PRO A 57 -3.94 4.94 25.32
CA PRO A 57 -3.08 5.15 24.16
C PRO A 57 -1.60 5.17 24.54
N GLY A 58 -1.24 5.78 25.67
CA GLY A 58 0.16 5.89 26.09
C GLY A 58 0.77 4.52 26.36
N ARG A 59 0.07 3.69 27.14
CA ARG A 59 0.51 2.32 27.43
C ARG A 59 0.61 1.46 26.18
N PHE A 60 -0.36 1.57 25.27
CA PHE A 60 -0.36 0.83 24.00
C PHE A 60 0.86 1.19 23.16
N TRP A 61 1.08 2.48 22.93
CA TRP A 61 2.15 3.00 22.09
C TRP A 61 3.55 2.70 22.66
N ASP A 62 3.69 2.74 23.97
CA ASP A 62 4.92 2.34 24.66
C ASP A 62 5.19 0.83 24.55
N ALA A 63 4.16 0.00 24.72
CA ALA A 63 4.27 -1.45 24.56
C ALA A 63 4.66 -1.81 23.13
N LEU A 64 3.98 -1.22 22.14
CA LEU A 64 4.27 -1.42 20.73
C LEU A 64 5.72 -1.05 20.40
N GLY A 65 6.18 0.13 20.82
CA GLY A 65 7.57 0.56 20.59
C GLY A 65 8.62 -0.30 21.30
N ARG A 66 8.29 -0.96 22.42
CA ARG A 66 9.17 -1.98 23.03
C ARG A 66 9.18 -3.27 22.22
N ALA A 67 8.03 -3.72 21.72
CA ALA A 67 7.93 -4.93 20.93
C ALA A 67 8.69 -4.83 19.59
N PHE A 68 8.59 -3.70 18.88
CA PHE A 68 9.40 -3.46 17.66
C PHE A 68 10.91 -3.48 17.94
N ARG A 69 11.35 -2.91 19.08
CA ARG A 69 12.77 -2.97 19.48
C ARG A 69 13.21 -4.40 19.83
N ALA A 70 12.37 -5.16 20.53
CA ALA A 70 12.64 -6.55 20.84
C ALA A 70 12.77 -7.37 19.54
N ALA A 71 11.84 -7.20 18.61
CA ALA A 71 11.85 -7.86 17.30
C ALA A 71 13.16 -7.60 16.53
N SER A 72 13.60 -6.34 16.46
CA SER A 72 14.89 -5.98 15.86
C SER A 72 16.09 -6.65 16.55
N GLN A 73 16.10 -6.70 17.89
CA GLN A 73 17.17 -7.35 18.66
C GLN A 73 17.21 -8.87 18.46
N GLU A 74 16.06 -9.53 18.44
CA GLU A 74 15.98 -10.98 18.21
C GLU A 74 16.41 -11.34 16.78
N ALA A 75 16.04 -10.53 15.78
CA ALA A 75 16.53 -10.70 14.41
C ALA A 75 18.07 -10.58 14.34
N THR A 76 18.66 -9.62 15.05
CA THR A 76 20.13 -9.48 15.13
C THR A 76 20.78 -10.69 15.80
N LYS A 77 20.24 -11.15 16.93
CA LYS A 77 20.78 -12.32 17.64
C LYS A 77 20.73 -13.56 16.77
N LEU A 78 19.59 -13.81 16.12
CA LEU A 78 19.42 -14.95 15.21
C LEU A 78 20.43 -14.86 14.06
N SER A 79 20.51 -13.72 13.39
CA SER A 79 21.46 -13.50 12.31
C SER A 79 22.92 -13.76 12.77
N LEU A 80 23.38 -13.07 13.81
CA LEU A 80 24.77 -13.21 14.27
C LEU A 80 25.12 -14.64 14.72
N ALA A 81 24.21 -15.33 15.39
CA ALA A 81 24.44 -16.71 15.86
C ALA A 81 24.66 -17.69 14.70
N PHE A 82 24.03 -17.46 13.56
CA PHE A 82 24.13 -18.32 12.38
C PHE A 82 25.16 -17.81 11.35
N SER A 83 25.93 -16.79 11.69
CA SER A 83 26.86 -16.14 10.77
C SER A 83 28.24 -16.80 10.66
N ARG A 84 28.69 -17.55 11.68
CA ARG A 84 30.02 -18.17 11.71
C ARG A 84 30.01 -19.46 12.52
N PRO A 85 30.88 -20.42 12.20
CA PRO A 85 31.10 -21.59 13.05
C PRO A 85 31.82 -21.23 14.37
N PRO A 86 31.61 -22.04 15.44
CA PRO A 86 30.69 -23.17 15.50
C PRO A 86 29.23 -22.71 15.53
N LEU A 87 28.35 -23.53 14.95
CA LEU A 87 26.91 -23.28 15.02
C LEU A 87 26.41 -23.36 16.47
N PRO A 88 25.36 -22.60 16.81
CA PRO A 88 24.74 -22.67 18.13
C PRO A 88 24.28 -24.10 18.41
N SER A 89 24.40 -24.53 19.66
CA SER A 89 23.89 -25.82 20.12
C SER A 89 22.38 -25.92 19.90
N ARG A 90 21.83 -27.15 19.85
CA ARG A 90 20.37 -27.34 19.65
C ARG A 90 19.52 -26.62 20.69
N GLU A 91 20.02 -26.50 21.93
CA GLU A 91 19.34 -25.76 22.98
C GLU A 91 19.36 -24.24 22.71
N GLU A 92 20.51 -23.71 22.29
CA GLU A 92 20.66 -22.29 21.91
C GLU A 92 19.84 -21.95 20.66
N GLN A 93 19.80 -22.82 19.67
CA GLN A 93 18.94 -22.69 18.50
C GLN A 93 17.47 -22.61 18.92
N GLY A 94 17.05 -23.46 19.87
CA GLY A 94 15.70 -23.42 20.44
C GLY A 94 15.42 -22.09 21.15
N ARG A 95 16.36 -21.58 21.95
CA ARG A 95 16.24 -20.29 22.63
C ARG A 95 16.15 -19.11 21.64
N LEU A 96 16.99 -19.09 20.61
CA LEU A 96 16.99 -18.05 19.57
C LEU A 96 15.71 -18.06 18.74
N ALA A 97 15.26 -19.26 18.31
CA ALA A 97 14.01 -19.40 17.59
C ALA A 97 12.81 -18.99 18.47
N GLY A 98 12.79 -19.41 19.73
CA GLY A 98 11.77 -19.01 20.71
C GLY A 98 11.71 -17.49 20.88
N GLY A 99 12.86 -16.81 21.00
CA GLY A 99 12.92 -15.35 21.12
C GLY A 99 12.28 -14.63 19.92
N VAL A 100 12.59 -15.06 18.69
CA VAL A 100 11.99 -14.48 17.47
C VAL A 100 10.50 -14.74 17.40
N GLN A 101 10.06 -15.97 17.70
CA GLN A 101 8.65 -16.33 17.73
C GLN A 101 7.87 -15.52 18.78
N GLU A 102 8.40 -15.40 20.01
CA GLU A 102 7.81 -14.62 21.08
C GLU A 102 7.72 -13.14 20.71
N ALA A 103 8.73 -12.57 20.06
CA ALA A 103 8.70 -11.19 19.60
C ALA A 103 7.61 -10.95 18.53
N ALA A 104 7.46 -11.87 17.58
CA ALA A 104 6.41 -11.81 16.56
C ALA A 104 5.00 -11.95 17.17
N LEU A 105 4.80 -12.91 18.07
CA LEU A 105 3.54 -13.11 18.79
C LEU A 105 3.20 -11.91 19.69
N ALA A 106 4.20 -11.31 20.34
CA ALA A 106 4.00 -10.11 21.17
C ALA A 106 3.55 -8.93 20.30
N LEU A 107 4.16 -8.71 19.14
CA LEU A 107 3.72 -7.67 18.19
C LEU A 107 2.27 -7.90 17.76
N ALA A 108 1.91 -9.11 17.34
CA ALA A 108 0.54 -9.44 16.96
C ALA A 108 -0.44 -9.24 18.10
N SER A 109 -0.10 -9.73 19.30
CA SER A 109 -0.94 -9.59 20.49
C SER A 109 -1.16 -8.14 20.92
N ILE A 110 -0.15 -7.29 20.76
CA ILE A 110 -0.27 -5.84 21.04
C ILE A 110 -1.15 -5.19 19.97
N PHE A 111 -0.96 -5.51 18.69
CA PHE A 111 -1.82 -5.01 17.61
C PHE A 111 -3.31 -5.32 17.88
N HIS A 112 -3.64 -6.54 18.32
CA HIS A 112 -5.02 -6.92 18.63
C HIS A 112 -5.63 -6.16 19.84
N GLN A 113 -4.81 -5.49 20.66
CA GLN A 113 -5.30 -4.62 21.73
C GLN A 113 -5.75 -3.23 21.23
N LEU A 114 -5.47 -2.87 19.97
CA LEU A 114 -5.91 -1.60 19.38
C LEU A 114 -7.40 -1.69 19.00
N PRO A 115 -8.30 -0.95 19.68
CA PRO A 115 -9.73 -1.01 19.40
C PRO A 115 -10.06 -0.46 18.01
N LYS A 116 -11.09 -1.02 17.37
CA LYS A 116 -11.62 -0.50 16.09
C LYS A 116 -12.09 0.95 16.20
N ASP A 117 -12.59 1.33 17.37
CA ASP A 117 -13.04 2.69 17.70
C ASP A 117 -11.93 3.75 17.63
N GLN A 118 -10.66 3.34 17.59
CA GLN A 118 -9.52 4.24 17.36
C GLN A 118 -9.30 4.53 15.86
N GLY A 119 -10.09 3.95 14.98
CA GLY A 119 -10.05 4.16 13.53
C GLY A 119 -9.46 2.99 12.77
N THR A 120 -10.14 2.61 11.70
CA THR A 120 -9.75 1.50 10.83
C THR A 120 -8.52 1.84 10.01
N THR A 121 -8.32 3.12 9.62
CA THR A 121 -7.12 3.57 8.92
C THR A 121 -5.87 3.46 9.81
N LEU A 122 -5.94 3.96 11.05
CA LEU A 122 -4.86 3.81 12.03
C LEU A 122 -4.54 2.32 12.26
N ARG A 123 -5.58 1.52 12.47
CA ARG A 123 -5.43 0.09 12.71
C ARG A 123 -4.78 -0.64 11.54
N ARG A 124 -5.17 -0.29 10.30
CA ARG A 124 -4.57 -0.81 9.06
C ARG A 124 -3.08 -0.49 9.02
N MET A 125 -2.67 0.76 9.30
CA MET A 125 -1.26 1.15 9.30
C MET A 125 -0.42 0.43 10.36
N VAL A 126 -0.95 0.24 11.58
CA VAL A 126 -0.26 -0.52 12.64
C VAL A 126 -0.14 -2.00 12.27
N ARG A 127 -1.21 -2.58 11.69
CA ARG A 127 -1.20 -3.95 11.18
C ARG A 127 -0.14 -4.12 10.11
N ASP A 128 -0.12 -3.24 9.11
CA ASP A 128 0.78 -3.37 7.96
C ASP A 128 2.24 -3.23 8.40
N ALA A 129 2.55 -2.32 9.32
CA ALA A 129 3.89 -2.23 9.92
C ALA A 129 4.28 -3.48 10.73
N THR A 130 3.31 -4.12 11.39
CA THR A 130 3.54 -5.39 12.11
C THR A 130 3.79 -6.54 11.13
N VAL A 131 3.01 -6.59 10.05
CA VAL A 131 3.13 -7.55 8.95
C VAL A 131 4.50 -7.45 8.30
N GLU A 132 4.98 -6.23 7.98
CA GLU A 132 6.30 -6.01 7.39
C GLU A 132 7.44 -6.58 8.26
N VAL A 133 7.36 -6.45 9.58
CA VAL A 133 8.38 -7.01 10.49
C VAL A 133 8.35 -8.52 10.50
N VAL A 134 7.16 -9.14 10.58
CA VAL A 134 7.01 -10.59 10.57
C VAL A 134 7.47 -11.17 9.23
N GLU A 135 7.14 -10.53 8.11
CA GLU A 135 7.64 -10.89 6.79
C GLU A 135 9.16 -10.81 6.69
N GLY A 136 9.77 -9.73 7.20
CA GLY A 136 11.22 -9.60 7.26
C GLY A 136 11.87 -10.71 8.08
N MET A 137 11.26 -11.11 9.21
CA MET A 137 11.74 -12.24 10.02
C MET A 137 11.61 -13.58 9.29
N ILE A 138 10.54 -13.79 8.52
CA ILE A 138 10.37 -14.97 7.66
C ILE A 138 11.47 -15.01 6.61
N GLN A 139 11.70 -13.90 5.90
CA GLN A 139 12.75 -13.79 4.88
C GLN A 139 14.13 -14.07 5.46
N LEU A 140 14.45 -13.52 6.64
CA LEU A 140 15.71 -13.80 7.33
C LEU A 140 15.85 -15.29 7.67
N THR A 141 14.78 -15.90 8.20
CA THR A 141 14.79 -17.32 8.58
C THR A 141 14.95 -18.22 7.34
N GLU A 142 14.26 -17.91 6.24
CA GLU A 142 14.38 -18.61 4.96
C GLU A 142 15.79 -18.52 4.38
N LEU A 143 16.40 -17.35 4.44
CA LEU A 143 17.77 -17.15 4.00
C LEU A 143 18.74 -18.03 4.82
N LEU A 144 18.64 -18.01 6.15
CA LEU A 144 19.47 -18.85 7.03
C LEU A 144 19.29 -20.35 6.76
N LEU A 145 18.09 -20.77 6.33
CA LEU A 145 17.81 -22.15 5.91
C LEU A 145 18.46 -22.53 4.58
N GLN A 146 18.73 -21.56 3.69
CA GLN A 146 19.27 -21.80 2.35
C GLN A 146 20.79 -21.60 2.27
N THR A 147 21.36 -20.71 3.08
CA THR A 147 22.78 -20.36 3.00
C THR A 147 23.68 -21.42 3.70
N PRO A 148 24.86 -21.75 3.15
CA PRO A 148 25.90 -22.47 3.87
C PRO A 148 26.43 -21.59 5.02
N LEU A 149 26.25 -22.04 6.26
CA LEU A 149 26.51 -21.26 7.48
C LEU A 149 28.00 -21.14 7.83
N GLN A 150 28.82 -20.72 6.86
CA GLN A 150 30.28 -20.67 6.97
C GLN A 150 30.79 -19.24 7.23
N SER A 151 30.06 -18.23 6.78
CA SER A 151 30.42 -16.81 6.97
C SER A 151 29.19 -15.90 6.79
N LEU A 152 29.22 -14.73 7.44
CA LEU A 152 28.21 -13.70 7.32
C LEU A 152 28.11 -13.23 5.86
N SER A 153 27.01 -13.56 5.18
CA SER A 153 26.81 -13.18 3.79
C SER A 153 26.29 -11.74 3.67
N GLN A 154 26.50 -11.11 2.51
CA GLN A 154 25.91 -9.82 2.21
C GLN A 154 24.38 -9.90 2.19
N GLU A 155 23.81 -10.99 1.67
CA GLU A 155 22.37 -11.24 1.68
C GLU A 155 21.81 -11.28 3.11
N GLN A 156 22.55 -11.88 4.04
CA GLN A 156 22.15 -11.97 5.44
C GLN A 156 22.15 -10.60 6.12
N LEU A 157 23.17 -9.78 5.83
CA LEU A 157 23.21 -8.39 6.29
C LEU A 157 22.05 -7.57 5.72
N VAL A 158 21.75 -7.71 4.43
CA VAL A 158 20.63 -7.02 3.77
C VAL A 158 19.30 -7.44 4.39
N SER A 159 19.07 -8.74 4.55
CA SER A 159 17.84 -9.26 5.16
C SER A 159 17.67 -8.81 6.61
N THR A 160 18.73 -8.87 7.42
CA THR A 160 18.71 -8.35 8.80
C THR A 160 18.44 -6.85 8.83
N GLY A 161 19.06 -6.09 7.91
CA GLY A 161 18.84 -4.66 7.73
C GLY A 161 17.40 -4.32 7.34
N GLY A 162 16.76 -5.14 6.52
CA GLY A 162 15.33 -5.00 6.18
C GLY A 162 14.43 -5.09 7.40
N VAL A 163 14.69 -6.05 8.31
CA VAL A 163 13.95 -6.14 9.59
C VAL A 163 14.17 -4.90 10.45
N TRP A 164 15.40 -4.37 10.49
CA TRP A 164 15.72 -3.16 11.24
C TRP A 164 14.99 -1.94 10.68
N GLU A 165 14.95 -1.79 9.37
CA GLU A 165 14.26 -0.70 8.71
C GLU A 165 12.75 -0.76 9.01
N ALA A 166 12.13 -1.93 8.86
CA ALA A 166 10.73 -2.15 9.20
C ALA A 166 10.45 -1.82 10.68
N CYS A 167 11.32 -2.23 11.60
CA CYS A 167 11.20 -1.87 13.02
C CYS A 167 11.41 -0.38 13.28
N GLY A 168 12.33 0.27 12.55
CA GLY A 168 12.62 1.69 12.65
C GLY A 168 11.44 2.58 12.24
N ARG A 169 10.69 2.15 11.22
CA ARG A 169 9.45 2.81 10.75
C ARG A 169 8.35 2.87 11.81
N SER A 170 8.41 2.06 12.87
CA SER A 170 7.44 2.13 13.99
C SER A 170 7.43 3.49 14.69
N SER A 171 8.57 4.20 14.69
CA SER A 171 8.68 5.52 15.30
C SER A 171 7.90 6.60 14.56
N SER A 172 7.72 6.45 13.25
CA SER A 172 6.95 7.33 12.38
C SER A 172 5.47 6.97 12.28
N LEU A 173 5.01 5.93 12.97
CA LEU A 173 3.59 5.56 12.94
C LEU A 173 2.72 6.69 13.52
N PRO A 174 1.58 7.00 12.86
CA PRO A 174 0.61 7.95 13.38
C PRO A 174 0.07 7.46 14.72
N ARG A 175 -0.19 8.40 15.65
CA ARG A 175 -0.63 8.06 17.02
C ARG A 175 -2.15 8.14 17.22
N ASP A 176 -2.85 8.68 16.24
CA ASP A 176 -4.29 8.81 16.18
C ASP A 176 -4.79 8.65 14.73
N ASN A 177 -6.11 8.53 14.56
CA ASN A 177 -6.70 8.32 13.23
C ASN A 177 -6.60 9.55 12.33
N GLN A 178 -6.49 10.76 12.88
CA GLN A 178 -6.37 11.97 12.09
C GLN A 178 -5.02 12.04 11.37
N ALA A 179 -3.94 11.75 12.09
CA ALA A 179 -2.61 11.61 11.50
C ALA A 179 -2.56 10.42 10.52
N ALA A 180 -3.23 9.31 10.83
CA ALA A 180 -3.28 8.14 9.94
C ALA A 180 -4.00 8.44 8.62
N ALA A 181 -5.22 8.97 8.68
CA ALA A 181 -5.98 9.38 7.50
C ALA A 181 -5.23 10.45 6.69
N ALA A 182 -4.62 11.45 7.35
CA ALA A 182 -3.83 12.47 6.67
C ALA A 182 -2.60 11.88 5.97
N THR A 183 -1.98 10.85 6.55
CA THR A 183 -0.83 10.15 5.95
C THR A 183 -1.27 9.35 4.72
N ALA A 184 -2.38 8.61 4.83
CA ALA A 184 -2.97 7.87 3.70
C ALA A 184 -3.34 8.80 2.54
N VAL A 185 -4.09 9.89 2.78
CA VAL A 185 -4.46 10.86 1.75
C VAL A 185 -3.22 11.54 1.15
N SER A 186 -2.19 11.82 1.96
CA SER A 186 -0.94 12.40 1.45
C SER A 186 -0.18 11.45 0.53
N SER A 187 -0.21 10.14 0.79
CA SER A 187 0.41 9.13 -0.07
C SER A 187 -0.28 9.07 -1.44
N TYR A 188 -1.62 8.98 -1.46
CA TYR A 188 -2.37 9.00 -2.71
C TYR A 188 -2.24 10.32 -3.47
N LEU A 189 -2.13 11.44 -2.77
CA LEU A 189 -1.83 12.73 -3.40
C LEU A 189 -0.47 12.72 -4.10
N GLY A 190 0.54 12.04 -3.55
CA GLY A 190 1.84 11.83 -4.20
C GLY A 190 1.71 11.02 -5.48
N MET A 191 1.08 9.85 -5.42
CA MET A 191 0.87 8.99 -6.59
C MET A 191 0.13 9.71 -7.74
N VAL A 192 -0.90 10.49 -7.41
CA VAL A 192 -1.64 11.29 -8.41
C VAL A 192 -0.79 12.43 -8.99
N GLN A 193 0.17 12.97 -8.23
CA GLN A 193 1.13 13.94 -8.75
C GLN A 193 2.09 13.28 -9.73
N ASP A 194 2.65 12.13 -9.37
CA ASP A 194 3.56 11.38 -10.24
C ASP A 194 2.87 11.01 -11.57
N ALA A 195 1.65 10.47 -11.52
CA ALA A 195 0.87 10.13 -12.71
C ALA A 195 0.53 11.36 -13.58
N LEU A 196 0.28 12.52 -12.96
CA LEU A 196 0.04 13.77 -13.69
C LEU A 196 1.31 14.27 -14.37
N GLU A 197 2.44 14.22 -13.69
CA GLU A 197 3.75 14.61 -14.22
C GLU A 197 4.15 13.69 -15.39
N GLU A 198 3.93 12.38 -15.24
CA GLU A 198 4.14 11.40 -16.32
C GLU A 198 3.27 11.71 -17.55
N MET A 199 1.98 11.98 -17.34
CA MET A 199 1.06 12.34 -18.42
C MET A 199 1.44 13.67 -19.12
N GLU A 200 1.95 14.64 -18.36
CA GLU A 200 2.42 15.93 -18.89
C GLU A 200 3.72 15.78 -19.69
N GLN A 201 4.66 14.98 -19.20
CA GLN A 201 5.91 14.68 -19.89
C GLN A 201 5.65 13.90 -21.18
N ALA A 202 4.80 12.88 -21.15
CA ALA A 202 4.45 12.10 -22.33
C ALA A 202 3.85 12.97 -23.44
N GLN A 203 3.02 13.97 -23.09
CA GLN A 203 2.47 14.93 -24.06
C GLN A 203 3.53 15.89 -24.62
N ALA A 204 4.49 16.32 -23.81
CA ALA A 204 5.58 17.20 -24.26
C ALA A 204 6.54 16.47 -25.21
N GLU A 205 6.77 15.18 -24.99
CA GLU A 205 7.64 14.32 -25.79
C GLU A 205 6.94 13.74 -27.03
N ALA A 206 5.61 13.84 -27.12
CA ALA A 206 4.75 13.34 -28.20
C ALA A 206 4.94 14.01 -29.59
N GLY A 207 5.99 14.82 -29.77
CA GLY A 207 6.34 15.37 -31.08
C GLY A 207 6.71 14.24 -32.04
N ASP A 208 6.12 14.21 -33.24
CA ASP A 208 6.47 13.25 -34.28
C ASP A 208 7.90 13.55 -34.78
N PRO A 209 8.92 12.72 -34.46
CA PRO A 209 10.30 12.96 -34.91
C PRO A 209 10.45 12.86 -36.43
N TYR A 210 9.41 12.38 -37.12
CA TYR A 210 9.37 12.14 -38.55
C TYR A 210 8.20 12.85 -39.24
N GLY A 211 7.61 13.88 -38.62
CA GLY A 211 6.50 14.65 -39.18
C GLY A 211 6.87 15.44 -40.44
N ASP A 212 8.17 15.70 -40.63
CA ASP A 212 8.73 16.40 -41.80
C ASP A 212 9.13 15.44 -42.96
N VAL A 213 8.99 14.12 -42.78
CA VAL A 213 9.28 13.15 -43.85
C VAL A 213 8.02 12.97 -44.69
N LEU A 214 8.03 13.58 -45.88
CA LEU A 214 6.97 13.48 -46.87
C LEU A 214 6.53 12.02 -47.06
N GLU A 215 5.23 11.75 -46.94
CA GLU A 215 4.65 10.45 -47.28
C GLU A 215 4.91 10.18 -48.77
N ASP A 216 5.82 9.27 -49.08
CA ASP A 216 6.06 8.81 -50.45
C ASP A 216 4.83 7.99 -50.86
N GLU A 217 4.05 8.48 -51.82
CA GLU A 217 2.73 7.93 -52.22
C GLU A 217 2.78 6.47 -52.70
N GLU A 218 3.98 5.90 -52.90
CA GLU A 218 4.20 4.51 -53.35
C GLU A 218 4.36 3.48 -52.22
N VAL A 219 4.54 3.87 -50.96
CA VAL A 219 4.70 2.94 -49.84
C VAL A 219 3.50 3.10 -48.90
N GLY A 220 2.57 2.14 -48.96
CA GLY A 220 1.30 2.16 -48.24
C GLY A 220 1.41 2.63 -46.77
N SER A 221 0.37 3.32 -46.30
CA SER A 221 0.25 3.98 -44.99
C SER A 221 1.16 3.37 -43.93
N ARG A 222 2.03 4.19 -43.32
CA ARG A 222 2.89 3.82 -42.18
C ARG A 222 2.12 2.89 -41.24
N GLY A 223 2.51 1.60 -41.20
CA GLY A 223 1.86 0.54 -40.42
C GLY A 223 2.00 0.68 -38.89
N ASN A 224 2.26 1.90 -38.39
CA ASN A 224 2.54 2.21 -37.00
C ASN A 224 1.55 3.25 -36.42
N ARG A 225 0.37 3.40 -37.03
CA ARG A 225 -0.68 4.34 -36.58
C ARG A 225 -1.14 4.08 -35.13
N ASP A 226 -0.98 2.86 -34.64
CA ASP A 226 -1.37 2.45 -33.28
C ASP A 226 -0.40 2.95 -32.20
N VAL A 227 0.75 3.54 -32.58
CA VAL A 227 1.80 4.01 -31.66
C VAL A 227 1.71 5.51 -31.40
N TYR A 228 0.86 6.24 -32.12
CA TYR A 228 0.74 7.70 -32.03
C TYR A 228 -0.67 8.14 -31.66
N TRP A 229 -0.77 9.27 -30.96
CA TRP A 229 -2.04 9.93 -30.76
C TRP A 229 -2.57 10.50 -32.08
N SER A 230 -3.82 10.17 -32.42
CA SER A 230 -4.53 10.90 -33.46
C SER A 230 -4.90 12.30 -32.97
N GLU A 231 -5.32 13.18 -33.90
CA GLU A 231 -5.80 14.51 -33.53
C GLU A 231 -7.03 14.45 -32.60
N ALA A 232 -7.91 13.47 -32.81
CA ALA A 232 -9.06 13.24 -31.94
C ALA A 232 -8.61 12.82 -30.53
N ASP A 233 -7.57 12.00 -30.42
CA ASP A 233 -7.04 11.57 -29.12
C ASP A 233 -6.35 12.74 -28.41
N ARG A 234 -5.59 13.58 -29.13
CA ARG A 234 -4.99 14.80 -28.57
C ARG A 234 -6.04 15.75 -28.00
N GLN A 235 -7.20 15.88 -28.65
CA GLN A 235 -8.30 16.68 -28.13
C GLN A 235 -8.90 16.12 -26.82
N LEU A 236 -8.84 14.79 -26.62
CA LEU A 236 -9.29 14.12 -25.40
C LEU A 236 -8.31 14.25 -24.23
N LEU A 237 -7.01 14.38 -24.49
CA LEU A 237 -5.98 14.47 -23.45
C LEU A 237 -6.21 15.67 -22.52
N GLY A 238 -6.54 16.84 -23.07
CA GLY A 238 -6.75 18.06 -22.27
C GLY A 238 -7.83 17.89 -21.18
N PRO A 239 -9.07 17.49 -21.51
CA PRO A 239 -10.10 17.19 -20.51
C PRO A 239 -9.72 16.07 -19.53
N CYS A 240 -9.02 15.01 -19.96
CA CYS A 240 -8.59 13.93 -19.08
C CYS A 240 -7.55 14.43 -18.06
N GLN A 241 -6.54 15.17 -18.51
CA GLN A 241 -5.56 15.84 -17.66
C GLN A 241 -6.24 16.84 -16.71
N GLY A 242 -7.28 17.54 -17.17
CA GLY A 242 -8.12 18.41 -16.35
C GLY A 242 -8.80 17.65 -15.21
N LEU A 243 -9.31 16.44 -15.44
CA LEU A 243 -9.85 15.56 -14.40
C LEU A 243 -8.76 15.10 -13.41
N VAL A 244 -7.58 14.72 -13.88
CA VAL A 244 -6.45 14.34 -12.99
C VAL A 244 -6.01 15.55 -12.14
N LYS A 245 -5.96 16.75 -12.71
CA LYS A 245 -5.72 18.00 -11.98
C LYS A 245 -6.80 18.26 -10.91
N ALA A 246 -8.06 18.00 -11.24
CA ALA A 246 -9.16 18.09 -10.27
C ALA A 246 -8.99 17.06 -9.15
N ALA A 247 -8.59 15.83 -9.46
CA ALA A 247 -8.32 14.78 -8.47
C ALA A 247 -7.22 15.20 -7.48
N ARG A 248 -6.09 15.68 -8.01
CA ARG A 248 -5.00 16.26 -7.20
C ARG A 248 -5.50 17.40 -6.30
N ALA A 249 -6.31 18.30 -6.84
CA ALA A 249 -6.83 19.43 -6.08
C ALA A 249 -7.81 18.99 -4.98
N CYS A 250 -8.67 17.99 -5.24
CA CYS A 250 -9.57 17.40 -4.24
C CYS A 250 -8.78 16.81 -3.08
N LEU A 251 -7.83 15.91 -3.37
CA LEU A 251 -6.96 15.29 -2.36
C LEU A 251 -6.20 16.35 -1.56
N LYS A 252 -5.64 17.37 -2.22
CA LYS A 252 -4.91 18.45 -1.56
C LYS A 252 -5.79 19.28 -0.63
N LYS A 253 -7.03 19.59 -1.04
CA LYS A 253 -7.98 20.37 -0.21
C LYS A 253 -8.51 19.56 0.96
N VAL A 254 -8.89 18.30 0.73
CA VAL A 254 -9.30 17.36 1.78
C VAL A 254 -8.18 17.18 2.80
N LEU A 255 -6.94 16.95 2.36
CA LEU A 255 -5.79 16.84 3.26
C LEU A 255 -5.57 18.10 4.09
N GLY A 256 -5.68 19.29 3.46
CA GLY A 256 -5.55 20.56 4.16
C GLY A 256 -6.63 20.77 5.23
N ALA A 257 -7.89 20.48 4.88
CA ALA A 257 -9.03 20.56 5.79
C ALA A 257 -8.91 19.56 6.95
N MET A 258 -8.52 18.31 6.66
CA MET A 258 -8.29 17.26 7.64
C MET A 258 -7.17 17.61 8.62
N ARG A 259 -6.06 18.19 8.13
CA ARG A 259 -4.95 18.66 8.99
C ARG A 259 -5.35 19.84 9.88
N ALA A 260 -6.17 20.75 9.35
CA ALA A 260 -6.55 21.96 10.07
C ALA A 260 -7.67 21.74 11.09
N ARG A 261 -8.61 20.81 10.82
CA ARG A 261 -9.87 20.69 11.56
C ARG A 261 -10.27 19.26 11.91
N GLY A 262 -9.54 18.26 11.42
CA GLY A 262 -9.81 16.86 11.75
C GLY A 262 -9.64 16.61 13.25
N THR A 263 -10.59 15.89 13.84
CA THR A 263 -10.59 15.53 15.26
C THR A 263 -11.01 14.09 15.43
N VAL A 264 -10.66 13.47 16.56
CA VAL A 264 -10.97 12.07 16.89
C VAL A 264 -11.73 11.96 18.21
N GLY A 265 -12.52 12.99 18.55
CA GLY A 265 -13.20 13.08 19.84
C GLY A 265 -14.45 12.21 19.96
N THR A 266 -15.00 11.75 18.83
CA THR A 266 -16.20 10.91 18.77
C THR A 266 -16.06 9.83 17.70
N LEU A 267 -16.79 8.72 17.85
CA LEU A 267 -16.81 7.63 16.86
C LEU A 267 -17.23 8.11 15.47
N GLU A 268 -18.16 9.07 15.39
CA GLU A 268 -18.60 9.66 14.14
C GLU A 268 -17.46 10.42 13.43
N GLN A 269 -16.69 11.22 14.19
CA GLN A 269 -15.54 11.91 13.62
C GLN A 269 -14.47 10.93 13.14
N VAL A 270 -14.21 9.85 13.88
CA VAL A 270 -13.28 8.80 13.45
C VAL A 270 -13.76 8.14 12.15
N ALA A 271 -15.04 7.76 12.07
CA ALA A 271 -15.63 7.15 10.88
C ALA A 271 -15.56 8.07 9.65
N GLN A 272 -15.85 9.37 9.82
CA GLN A 272 -15.75 10.35 8.73
C GLN A 272 -14.32 10.48 8.17
N LEU A 273 -13.29 10.34 9.01
CA LEU A 273 -11.90 10.34 8.55
C LEU A 273 -11.55 9.06 7.79
N ASP A 274 -12.04 7.91 8.25
CA ASP A 274 -11.88 6.63 7.56
C ASP A 274 -12.56 6.64 6.19
N ASP A 275 -13.81 7.13 6.10
CA ASP A 275 -14.54 7.24 4.82
C ASP A 275 -13.77 8.09 3.79
N LEU A 276 -13.16 9.19 4.24
CA LEU A 276 -12.33 10.04 3.38
C LEU A 276 -11.03 9.35 2.96
N ALA A 277 -10.40 8.58 3.85
CA ALA A 277 -9.18 7.83 3.55
C ALA A 277 -9.46 6.68 2.56
N ASP A 278 -10.57 5.96 2.72
CA ASP A 278 -10.97 4.89 1.81
C ASP A 278 -11.35 5.44 0.43
N LEU A 279 -12.05 6.59 0.36
CA LEU A 279 -12.29 7.25 -0.91
C LEU A 279 -11.00 7.75 -1.58
N ALA A 280 -10.02 8.21 -0.80
CA ALA A 280 -8.72 8.58 -1.35
C ALA A 280 -7.98 7.37 -1.94
N ALA A 281 -8.14 6.20 -1.34
CA ALA A 281 -7.59 4.94 -1.86
C ALA A 281 -8.20 4.53 -3.21
N GLU A 282 -9.45 4.91 -3.50
CA GLU A 282 -10.09 4.68 -4.80
C GLU A 282 -9.63 5.67 -5.89
N VAL A 283 -9.15 6.86 -5.51
CA VAL A 283 -8.75 7.90 -6.47
C VAL A 283 -7.52 7.48 -7.27
N SER A 284 -6.46 6.99 -6.62
CA SER A 284 -5.20 6.67 -7.30
C SER A 284 -5.38 5.59 -8.40
N PRO A 285 -6.00 4.43 -8.14
CA PRO A 285 -6.28 3.46 -9.19
C PRO A 285 -7.20 4.00 -10.30
N SER A 286 -8.16 4.86 -9.97
CA SER A 286 -9.04 5.47 -10.99
C SER A 286 -8.30 6.48 -11.88
N VAL A 287 -7.31 7.18 -11.32
CA VAL A 287 -6.40 8.05 -12.09
C VAL A 287 -5.50 7.20 -12.97
N ASP A 288 -4.90 6.14 -12.44
CA ASP A 288 -4.04 5.22 -13.18
C ASP A 288 -4.77 4.59 -14.38
N GLU A 289 -5.97 4.02 -14.16
CA GLU A 289 -6.81 3.48 -15.23
C GLU A 289 -7.16 4.52 -16.31
N LEU A 290 -7.44 5.77 -15.91
CA LEU A 290 -7.70 6.85 -16.86
C LEU A 290 -6.42 7.18 -17.65
N VAL A 291 -5.32 7.45 -16.97
CA VAL A 291 -4.03 7.82 -17.57
C VAL A 291 -3.56 6.74 -18.54
N LEU A 292 -3.55 5.48 -18.13
CA LEU A 292 -3.20 4.34 -18.98
C LEU A 292 -4.09 4.25 -20.22
N SER A 293 -5.41 4.47 -20.08
CA SER A 293 -6.34 4.46 -21.22
C SER A 293 -6.10 5.60 -22.22
N THR A 294 -5.34 6.63 -21.83
CA THR A 294 -4.98 7.72 -22.74
C THR A 294 -3.78 7.43 -23.62
N TYR A 295 -3.00 6.37 -23.38
CA TYR A 295 -1.85 6.03 -24.24
C TYR A 295 -2.28 5.25 -25.50
N PRO A 296 -1.60 5.44 -26.65
CA PRO A 296 -1.91 4.70 -27.87
C PRO A 296 -1.71 3.18 -27.75
N PRO A 297 -2.53 2.36 -28.44
CA PRO A 297 -3.71 2.76 -29.22
C PRO A 297 -4.89 3.15 -28.31
N VAL A 298 -5.43 4.35 -28.52
CA VAL A 298 -6.44 4.93 -27.62
C VAL A 298 -7.83 4.35 -27.91
N ASN A 299 -8.41 3.69 -26.91
CA ASN A 299 -9.82 3.31 -26.93
C ASN A 299 -10.67 4.41 -26.29
N GLN A 300 -11.28 5.27 -27.11
CA GLN A 300 -12.06 6.41 -26.64
C GLN A 300 -13.28 6.03 -25.78
N LEU A 301 -13.85 4.84 -25.93
CA LEU A 301 -14.90 4.33 -25.04
C LEU A 301 -14.33 4.01 -23.66
N ALA A 302 -13.16 3.37 -23.60
CA ALA A 302 -12.47 3.08 -22.34
C ALA A 302 -12.11 4.37 -21.61
N VAL A 303 -11.57 5.38 -22.32
CA VAL A 303 -11.30 6.72 -21.76
C VAL A 303 -12.56 7.34 -21.17
N ARG A 304 -13.70 7.28 -21.88
CA ARG A 304 -14.99 7.81 -21.38
C ARG A 304 -15.44 7.11 -20.10
N LEU A 305 -15.35 5.78 -20.03
CA LEU A 305 -15.75 4.99 -18.87
C LEU A 305 -14.85 5.27 -17.66
N ASN A 306 -13.53 5.27 -17.85
CA ASN A 306 -12.54 5.52 -16.80
C ASN A 306 -12.64 6.96 -16.29
N ALA A 307 -12.83 7.94 -17.18
CA ALA A 307 -13.09 9.33 -16.80
C ALA A 307 -14.38 9.46 -15.97
N GLY A 308 -15.43 8.72 -16.35
CA GLY A 308 -16.69 8.66 -15.60
C GLY A 308 -16.53 8.06 -14.21
N LYS A 309 -15.75 6.98 -14.08
CA LYS A 309 -15.40 6.36 -12.79
C LYS A 309 -14.66 7.35 -11.89
N LEU A 310 -13.59 7.97 -12.39
CA LEU A 310 -12.84 8.98 -11.63
C LEU A 310 -13.74 10.15 -11.20
N ALA A 311 -14.55 10.70 -12.10
CA ALA A 311 -15.48 11.78 -11.77
C ALA A 311 -16.47 11.39 -10.67
N SER A 312 -16.98 10.15 -10.69
CA SER A 312 -17.88 9.63 -9.65
C SER A 312 -17.20 9.56 -8.28
N VAL A 313 -15.98 8.99 -8.22
CA VAL A 313 -15.19 8.88 -6.99
C VAL A 313 -14.92 10.27 -6.40
N LEU A 314 -14.48 11.23 -7.23
CA LEU A 314 -14.20 12.59 -6.79
C LEU A 314 -15.44 13.30 -6.25
N LYS A 315 -16.59 13.16 -6.92
CA LYS A 315 -17.85 13.72 -6.42
C LYS A 315 -18.28 13.11 -5.09
N LYS A 316 -18.13 11.80 -4.93
CA LYS A 316 -18.43 11.12 -3.66
C LYS A 316 -17.51 11.63 -2.55
N MET A 317 -16.21 11.77 -2.81
CA MET A 317 -15.26 12.36 -1.85
C MET A 317 -15.63 13.77 -1.45
N LEU A 318 -15.95 14.64 -2.43
CA LEU A 318 -16.35 16.02 -2.16
C LEU A 318 -17.65 16.09 -1.35
N GLU A 319 -18.60 15.19 -1.60
CA GLU A 319 -19.85 15.11 -0.85
C GLU A 319 -19.62 14.68 0.61
N ILE A 320 -18.80 13.66 0.85
CA ILE A 320 -18.42 13.24 2.22
C ILE A 320 -17.64 14.35 2.92
N ALA A 321 -16.70 14.99 2.23
CA ALA A 321 -15.96 16.12 2.79
C ALA A 321 -16.92 17.23 3.24
N ARG A 322 -17.92 17.56 2.41
CA ARG A 322 -18.93 18.59 2.69
C ARG A 322 -19.78 18.30 3.93
N THR A 323 -20.15 17.05 4.15
CA THR A 323 -21.03 16.64 5.26
C THR A 323 -20.25 16.29 6.53
N SER A 324 -18.94 16.13 6.41
CA SER A 324 -18.06 15.80 7.54
C SER A 324 -17.67 17.01 8.39
N HIS A 325 -17.16 16.72 9.60
CA HIS A 325 -16.64 17.72 10.53
C HIS A 325 -15.41 18.50 10.02
N ILE A 326 -14.73 18.02 8.97
CA ILE A 326 -13.56 18.74 8.42
C ILE A 326 -13.96 19.94 7.55
N CYS A 327 -15.25 20.09 7.20
CA CYS A 327 -15.79 21.19 6.41
C CYS A 327 -17.06 21.79 7.07
N PRO A 328 -16.96 22.37 8.28
CA PRO A 328 -18.13 22.77 9.06
C PRO A 328 -18.84 24.03 8.54
N SER A 329 -18.21 24.81 7.65
CA SER A 329 -18.77 26.08 7.17
C SER A 329 -19.31 25.99 5.75
N PRO A 330 -20.53 26.50 5.48
CA PRO A 330 -21.05 26.67 4.13
C PRO A 330 -20.28 27.71 3.29
N GLU A 331 -19.38 28.49 3.91
CA GLU A 331 -18.50 29.44 3.21
C GLU A 331 -17.31 28.76 2.53
N GLU A 332 -17.14 27.44 2.69
CA GLU A 332 -16.10 26.67 2.01
C GLU A 332 -16.42 26.47 0.52
N THR A 333 -16.14 27.52 -0.27
CA THR A 333 -16.40 27.57 -1.72
C THR A 333 -15.57 26.59 -2.54
N TRP A 334 -14.56 25.95 -1.95
CA TRP A 334 -13.69 25.04 -2.68
C TRP A 334 -14.39 23.73 -3.06
N VAL A 335 -15.34 23.23 -2.25
CA VAL A 335 -16.09 22.02 -2.57
C VAL A 335 -16.92 22.19 -3.84
N PRO A 336 -17.86 23.18 -3.93
CA PRO A 336 -18.64 23.38 -5.14
C PRO A 336 -17.76 23.74 -6.34
N PHE A 337 -16.71 24.56 -6.14
CA PHE A 337 -15.76 24.89 -7.21
C PHE A 337 -15.08 23.65 -7.81
N LEU A 338 -14.61 22.72 -6.98
CA LEU A 338 -13.99 21.48 -7.48
C LEU A 338 -15.02 20.54 -8.11
N ALA A 339 -16.25 20.47 -7.58
CA ALA A 339 -17.32 19.68 -8.19
C ALA A 339 -17.65 20.20 -9.60
N GLU A 340 -17.75 21.51 -9.78
CA GLU A 340 -17.94 22.14 -11.09
C GLU A 340 -16.76 21.88 -12.03
N ALA A 341 -15.52 21.89 -11.53
CA ALA A 341 -14.35 21.55 -12.34
C ALA A 341 -14.38 20.09 -12.82
N VAL A 342 -14.82 19.14 -11.97
CA VAL A 342 -15.03 17.74 -12.37
C VAL A 342 -16.12 17.66 -13.46
N ASP A 343 -17.25 18.34 -13.27
CA ASP A 343 -18.35 18.34 -14.23
C ASP A 343 -17.97 18.96 -15.58
N HIS A 344 -17.22 20.06 -15.57
CA HIS A 344 -16.72 20.70 -16.79
C HIS A 344 -15.87 19.74 -17.62
N ASN A 345 -14.86 19.11 -17.00
CA ASN A 345 -13.97 18.22 -17.73
C ASN A 345 -14.67 16.94 -18.18
N MET A 346 -15.52 16.34 -17.33
CA MET A 346 -16.31 15.18 -17.72
C MET A 346 -17.30 15.52 -18.85
N GLY A 347 -17.90 16.71 -18.83
CA GLY A 347 -18.76 17.21 -19.90
C GLY A 347 -18.04 17.28 -21.24
N ARG A 348 -16.80 17.77 -21.24
CA ARG A 348 -15.95 17.82 -22.45
C ARG A 348 -15.55 16.43 -22.94
N VAL A 349 -15.22 15.49 -22.05
CA VAL A 349 -14.98 14.09 -22.43
C VAL A 349 -16.23 13.51 -23.10
N LYS A 350 -17.43 13.73 -22.52
CA LYS A 350 -18.69 13.24 -23.09
C LYS A 350 -19.00 13.83 -24.46
N SER A 351 -18.74 15.12 -24.68
CA SER A 351 -19.00 15.77 -25.98
C SER A 351 -18.05 15.26 -27.06
N LEU A 352 -16.77 15.06 -26.74
CA LEU A 352 -15.77 14.58 -27.69
C LEU A 352 -15.95 13.09 -28.05
N THR A 353 -16.60 12.32 -27.17
CA THR A 353 -16.85 10.88 -27.36
C THR A 353 -18.30 10.56 -27.73
N GLN A 354 -19.11 11.56 -28.09
CA GLN A 354 -20.55 11.39 -28.27
C GLN A 354 -20.92 10.46 -29.44
N GLY A 355 -20.09 10.36 -30.49
CA GLY A 355 -20.33 9.51 -31.66
C GLY A 355 -19.98 8.03 -31.50
N LEU A 356 -19.61 7.59 -30.29
CA LEU A 356 -19.23 6.20 -29.97
C LEU A 356 -20.35 5.41 -29.26
N LEU A 357 -21.45 6.08 -28.95
CA LEU A 357 -22.69 5.53 -28.42
C LEU A 357 -23.73 5.49 -29.54
#